data_AF-A0A815JYZ7-F1
#
_entry.id   AF-A0A815JYZ7-F1
#
_cell.length_a   1.000
_cell.length_b   1.000
_cell.length_c   1.000
_cell.angle_alpha   90.00
_cell.angle_beta   90.00
_cell.angle_gamma   90.00
#
_symmetry.space_group_name_H-M   'P 1'
#
loop_
_entity.id
_entity.type
_entity.pdbx_description
1 polymer ?
#
loop_
_entity_poly.entity_id
_entity_poly.type
_entity_poly.pdbx_seq_one_letter_code
_entity_poly.pdbx_strand_id
1 'polypeptide(L)'
;MNITKVYFTIKNYDRALEYYKKSLTINEKVLPRGHEQIRRSYWLIGNIHGIQNMYNLAIEYYKKALIIENEIMSNEKIRIAELYRLIGLWYDKKDNYDLSIQHYILALELYETYLPSDISMISSIHSNIGSLYGKKGEYDLALEYYTKDLIIQSNENVEKYMKN
;
A
#
# COMPACT_ATOMS: atom_id res chain seq x y z
N MET A 1 0.29 22.88 3.48
CA MET A 1 -0.27 21.61 2.94
C MET A 1 -0.89 21.72 1.54
N ASN A 2 -1.00 22.90 0.91
CA ASN A 2 -1.76 23.06 -0.35
C ASN A 2 -0.96 23.03 -1.68
N ILE A 3 0.32 23.44 -1.70
CA ILE A 3 1.08 23.56 -2.96
C ILE A 3 1.46 22.19 -3.56
N THR A 4 1.75 21.21 -2.70
CA THR A 4 2.26 19.92 -3.16
C THR A 4 1.19 19.00 -3.75
N LYS A 5 -0.07 19.09 -3.27
CA LYS A 5 -1.22 18.43 -3.91
C LYS A 5 -1.47 18.99 -5.31
N VAL A 6 -1.30 20.31 -5.48
CA VAL A 6 -1.41 20.98 -6.79
C VAL A 6 -0.33 20.48 -7.76
N TYR A 7 0.94 20.38 -7.32
CA TYR A 7 2.01 19.83 -8.16
C TYR A 7 1.81 18.37 -8.57
N PHE A 8 1.24 17.56 -7.68
CA PHE A 8 0.83 16.19 -7.99
C PHE A 8 -0.28 16.15 -9.05
N THR A 9 -1.25 17.07 -8.97
CA THR A 9 -2.33 17.22 -9.96
C THR A 9 -1.81 17.68 -11.33
N ILE A 10 -0.78 18.54 -11.39
CA ILE A 10 -0.18 19.00 -12.66
C ILE A 10 0.97 18.13 -13.18
N LYS A 11 1.13 16.89 -12.66
CA LYS A 11 2.18 15.92 -13.06
C LYS A 11 3.61 16.45 -12.99
N ASN A 12 3.88 17.50 -12.21
CA ASN A 12 5.24 17.99 -11.99
C ASN A 12 5.86 17.28 -10.78
N TYR A 13 6.20 16.01 -10.99
CA TYR A 13 6.68 15.11 -9.96
C TYR A 13 8.03 15.53 -9.37
N ASP A 14 8.91 16.12 -10.18
CA ASP A 14 10.23 16.55 -9.72
C ASP A 14 10.15 17.72 -8.73
N ARG A 15 9.30 18.74 -9.02
CA ARG A 15 9.06 19.82 -8.07
C ARG A 15 8.36 19.30 -6.81
N ALA A 16 7.36 18.42 -6.95
CA ALA A 16 6.70 17.83 -5.79
C ALA A 16 7.71 17.09 -4.89
N LEU A 17 8.62 16.32 -5.49
CA LEU A 17 9.68 15.60 -4.80
C LEU A 17 10.64 16.55 -4.08
N GLU A 18 11.06 17.64 -4.73
CA GLU A 18 11.90 18.67 -4.12
C GLU A 18 11.25 19.27 -2.87
N TYR A 19 9.99 19.66 -2.96
CA TYR A 19 9.25 20.21 -1.82
C TYR A 19 9.07 19.19 -0.70
N TYR A 20 8.73 17.93 -1.01
CA TYR A 20 8.59 16.90 0.02
C TYR A 20 9.92 16.58 0.69
N LYS A 21 11.04 16.54 -0.04
CA LYS A 21 12.37 16.34 0.55
C LYS A 21 12.77 17.50 1.46
N LYS A 22 12.56 18.75 1.04
CA LYS A 22 12.78 19.94 1.88
C LYS A 22 11.92 19.90 3.16
N SER A 23 10.64 19.58 3.02
CA SER A 23 9.73 19.44 4.18
C SER A 23 10.16 18.31 5.11
N LEU A 24 10.58 17.17 4.57
CA LEU A 24 11.08 16.04 5.36
C LEU A 24 12.31 16.47 6.18
N THR A 25 13.29 17.12 5.57
CA THR A 25 14.49 17.60 6.28
C THR A 25 14.16 18.58 7.42
N ILE A 26 13.16 19.44 7.23
CA ILE A 26 12.69 20.33 8.31
C ILE A 26 12.01 19.51 9.41
N ASN A 27 11.07 18.64 9.04
CA ASN A 27 10.32 17.80 9.97
C ASN A 27 11.25 16.91 10.82
N GLU A 28 12.27 16.30 10.23
CA GLU A 28 13.27 15.49 10.94
C GLU A 28 14.11 16.30 11.95
N LYS A 29 14.24 17.63 11.76
CA LYS A 29 14.96 18.51 12.68
C LYS A 29 14.11 19.05 13.82
N VAL A 30 12.82 19.31 13.55
CA VAL A 30 11.96 20.05 14.48
C VAL A 30 10.92 19.19 15.20
N LEU A 31 10.65 17.98 14.71
CA LEU A 31 9.67 17.07 15.28
C LEU A 31 10.37 15.89 15.97
N PRO A 32 9.75 15.29 17.00
CA PRO A 32 10.24 14.07 17.61
C PRO A 32 10.42 12.95 16.57
N ARG A 33 11.40 12.07 16.83
CA ARG A 33 11.52 10.82 16.07
C ARG A 33 10.19 10.06 16.16
N GLY A 34 9.71 9.59 15.02
CA GLY A 34 8.43 8.89 14.93
C GLY A 34 7.22 9.80 14.74
N HIS A 35 7.36 11.10 14.50
CA HIS A 35 6.20 11.98 14.28
C HIS A 35 5.46 11.65 12.95
N GLU A 36 4.11 11.69 12.96
CA GLU A 36 3.25 11.32 11.82
C GLU A 36 3.60 12.08 10.52
N GLN A 37 3.99 13.36 10.64
CA GLN A 37 4.39 14.18 9.49
C GLN A 37 5.68 13.70 8.80
N ILE A 38 6.61 13.11 9.54
CA ILE A 38 7.83 12.50 8.97
C ILE A 38 7.41 11.26 8.17
N ARG A 39 6.59 10.39 8.77
CA ARG A 39 6.00 9.22 8.11
C ARG A 39 5.24 9.59 6.83
N ARG A 40 4.43 10.64 6.89
CA ARG A 40 3.66 11.14 5.73
C ARG A 40 4.57 11.61 4.61
N SER A 41 5.67 12.27 4.95
CA SER A 41 6.65 12.73 3.97
C SER A 41 7.31 11.54 3.26
N TYR A 42 7.73 10.51 4.00
CA TYR A 42 8.26 9.28 3.41
C TYR A 42 7.25 8.59 2.49
N TRP A 43 6.00 8.43 2.91
CA TRP A 43 4.96 7.81 2.07
C TRP A 43 4.69 8.57 0.77
N LEU A 44 4.64 9.91 0.82
CA LEU A 44 4.43 10.75 -0.37
C LEU A 44 5.60 10.67 -1.35
N ILE A 45 6.82 10.66 -0.83
CA ILE A 45 8.04 10.48 -1.65
C ILE A 45 8.04 9.10 -2.31
N GLY A 46 7.68 8.05 -1.55
CA GLY A 46 7.52 6.70 -2.07
C GLY A 46 6.54 6.62 -3.25
N ASN A 47 5.37 7.26 -3.11
CA ASN A 47 4.37 7.34 -4.19
C ASN A 47 4.91 7.99 -5.47
N ILE A 48 5.62 9.12 -5.33
CA ILE A 48 6.20 9.80 -6.49
C ILE A 48 7.22 8.90 -7.19
N HIS A 49 8.11 8.25 -6.44
CA HIS A 49 9.08 7.33 -7.02
C HIS A 49 8.40 6.13 -7.70
N GLY A 50 7.31 5.61 -7.15
CA GLY A 50 6.51 4.57 -7.79
C GLY A 50 5.94 5.01 -9.14
N ILE A 51 5.36 6.21 -9.21
CA ILE A 51 4.82 6.79 -10.46
C ILE A 51 5.92 7.03 -11.50
N GLN A 52 7.13 7.38 -11.04
CA GLN A 52 8.31 7.54 -11.90
C GLN A 52 9.00 6.20 -12.26
N ASN A 53 8.39 5.06 -11.93
CA ASN A 53 8.94 3.72 -12.12
C ASN A 53 10.26 3.44 -11.38
N MET A 54 10.58 4.24 -10.36
CA MET A 54 11.75 4.08 -9.50
C MET A 54 11.41 3.14 -8.32
N TYR A 55 11.11 1.88 -8.62
CA TYR A 55 10.52 0.92 -7.68
C TYR A 55 11.38 0.68 -6.43
N ASN A 56 12.71 0.63 -6.57
CA ASN A 56 13.63 0.47 -5.43
C ASN A 56 13.51 1.61 -4.43
N LEU A 57 13.49 2.85 -4.93
CA LEU A 57 13.34 4.03 -4.08
C LEU A 57 11.95 4.06 -3.46
N ALA A 58 10.91 3.72 -4.21
CA ALA A 58 9.54 3.64 -3.68
C ALA A 58 9.49 2.71 -2.47
N ILE A 59 10.00 1.48 -2.61
CA ILE A 59 10.05 0.47 -1.53
C ILE A 59 10.86 0.98 -0.32
N GLU A 60 12.02 1.58 -0.54
CA GLU A 60 12.86 2.12 0.54
C GLU A 60 12.09 3.16 1.38
N TYR A 61 11.42 4.10 0.70
CA TYR A 61 10.66 5.16 1.35
C TYR A 61 9.41 4.63 2.07
N TYR A 62 8.71 3.63 1.51
CA TYR A 62 7.61 2.98 2.25
C TYR A 62 8.10 2.20 3.47
N LYS A 63 9.26 1.54 3.40
CA LYS A 63 9.86 0.88 4.57
C LYS A 63 10.21 1.88 5.68
N LYS A 64 10.73 3.06 5.33
CA LYS A 64 10.96 4.15 6.29
C LYS A 64 9.65 4.63 6.94
N ALA A 65 8.58 4.78 6.14
CA ALA A 65 7.25 5.09 6.67
C ALA A 65 6.71 3.98 7.59
N LEU A 66 6.93 2.71 7.24
CA LEU A 66 6.50 1.53 8.01
C LEU A 66 7.19 1.43 9.37
N ILE A 67 8.49 1.74 9.43
CA ILE A 67 9.23 1.81 10.70
C ILE A 67 8.56 2.81 11.64
N ILE A 68 8.27 4.02 11.15
CA ILE A 68 7.62 5.04 11.99
C ILE A 68 6.21 4.59 12.39
N GLU A 69 5.41 4.03 11.47
CA GLU A 69 4.05 3.58 11.81
C GLU A 69 4.06 2.51 12.91
N ASN A 70 5.05 1.62 12.91
CA ASN A 70 5.25 0.64 13.99
C ASN A 70 5.74 1.29 15.30
N GLU A 71 6.56 2.35 15.23
CA GLU A 71 7.04 3.09 16.40
C GLU A 71 5.93 3.91 17.09
N ILE A 72 4.98 4.47 16.32
CA ILE A 72 3.92 5.35 16.86
C ILE A 72 2.97 4.59 17.82
N MET A 73 2.97 3.25 17.83
CA MET A 73 1.98 2.43 18.56
C MET A 73 0.53 2.92 18.32
N SER A 74 0.28 3.62 17.21
CA SER A 74 -1.07 4.04 16.87
C SER A 74 -1.89 2.81 16.54
N ASN A 75 -3.14 2.80 16.99
CA ASN A 75 -4.13 1.77 16.65
C ASN A 75 -4.51 1.75 15.15
N GLU A 76 -3.74 2.44 14.29
CA GLU A 76 -4.03 2.59 12.87
C GLU A 76 -3.35 1.51 12.04
N LYS A 77 -3.72 0.27 12.34
CA LYS A 77 -3.27 -0.94 11.63
C LYS A 77 -3.56 -0.90 10.13
N ILE A 78 -4.54 -0.12 9.70
CA ILE A 78 -4.86 0.10 8.29
C ILE A 78 -3.79 0.90 7.55
N ARG A 79 -3.07 1.82 8.20
CA ARG A 79 -1.92 2.50 7.57
C ARG A 79 -0.75 1.55 7.33
N ILE A 80 -0.55 0.61 8.25
CA ILE A 80 0.45 -0.47 8.10
C ILE A 80 0.04 -1.38 6.93
N ALA A 81 -1.24 -1.77 6.85
CA ALA A 81 -1.78 -2.58 5.76
C ALA A 81 -1.54 -1.95 4.39
N GLU A 82 -1.83 -0.65 4.25
CA GLU A 82 -1.61 0.09 3.01
C GLU A 82 -0.13 0.15 2.62
N LEU A 83 0.78 0.31 3.58
CA LEU A 83 2.22 0.30 3.31
C LEU A 83 2.69 -1.08 2.83
N TYR A 84 2.22 -2.16 3.44
CA TYR A 84 2.52 -3.52 2.96
C TYR A 84 1.97 -3.73 1.54
N ARG A 85 0.74 -3.32 1.27
CA ARG A 85 0.12 -3.42 -0.06
C ARG A 85 0.92 -2.68 -1.13
N LEU A 86 1.38 -1.46 -0.84
CA LEU A 86 2.21 -0.68 -1.76
C LEU A 86 3.58 -1.32 -1.98
N ILE A 87 4.22 -1.85 -0.93
CA ILE A 87 5.49 -2.56 -1.08
C ILE A 87 5.30 -3.82 -1.93
N GLY A 88 4.23 -4.58 -1.70
CA GLY A 88 3.86 -5.75 -2.51
C GLY A 88 3.69 -5.42 -3.99
N LEU A 89 2.96 -4.34 -4.29
CA LEU A 89 2.79 -3.83 -5.65
C LEU A 89 4.13 -3.55 -6.35
N TRP A 90 5.07 -2.90 -5.67
CA TRP A 90 6.35 -2.56 -6.29
C TRP A 90 7.30 -3.74 -6.42
N TYR A 91 7.16 -4.79 -5.59
CA TYR A 91 7.84 -6.05 -5.84
C TYR A 91 7.26 -6.81 -7.03
N ASP A 92 5.93 -6.77 -7.24
CA ASP A 92 5.30 -7.32 -8.46
C ASP A 92 5.86 -6.64 -9.72
N LYS A 93 5.92 -5.31 -9.73
CA LYS A 93 6.51 -4.55 -10.86
C LYS A 93 8.00 -4.81 -11.11
N LYS A 94 8.68 -5.45 -10.17
CA LYS A 94 10.07 -5.90 -10.29
C LYS A 94 10.20 -7.39 -10.60
N ASP A 95 9.09 -8.07 -10.89
CA ASP A 95 9.01 -9.51 -11.08
C ASP A 95 9.51 -10.34 -9.88
N ASN A 96 9.52 -9.73 -8.68
CA ASN A 96 9.83 -10.44 -7.44
C ASN A 96 8.53 -10.91 -6.79
N TYR A 97 7.97 -11.97 -7.36
CA TYR A 97 6.63 -12.45 -6.99
C TYR A 97 6.58 -12.99 -5.55
N ASP A 98 7.63 -13.63 -5.05
CA ASP A 98 7.64 -14.16 -3.67
C ASP A 98 7.55 -13.05 -2.61
N LEU A 99 8.38 -12.00 -2.75
CA LEU A 99 8.30 -10.85 -1.84
C LEU A 99 6.98 -10.09 -2.03
N SER A 100 6.46 -10.03 -3.25
CA SER A 100 5.17 -9.40 -3.52
C SER A 100 4.03 -10.12 -2.77
N ILE A 101 3.93 -11.43 -2.93
CA ILE A 101 2.94 -12.29 -2.25
C ILE A 101 3.07 -12.14 -0.73
N GLN A 102 4.28 -12.20 -0.18
CA GLN A 102 4.52 -12.04 1.26
C GLN A 102 3.92 -10.72 1.79
N HIS A 103 4.16 -9.60 1.09
CA HIS A 103 3.67 -8.30 1.54
C HIS A 103 2.17 -8.15 1.32
N TYR A 104 1.60 -8.74 0.27
CA TYR A 104 0.15 -8.78 0.10
C TYR A 104 -0.55 -9.60 1.19
N ILE A 105 0.01 -10.73 1.62
CA ILE A 105 -0.53 -11.52 2.74
C ILE A 105 -0.52 -10.70 4.04
N LEU A 106 0.59 -10.02 4.36
CA LEU A 106 0.66 -9.13 5.54
C LEU A 106 -0.37 -7.98 5.47
N ALA A 107 -0.63 -7.43 4.27
CA ALA A 107 -1.68 -6.44 4.10
C ALA A 107 -3.07 -7.05 4.30
N LEU A 108 -3.33 -8.21 3.70
CA LEU A 108 -4.60 -8.93 3.77
C LEU A 108 -5.00 -9.22 5.21
N GLU A 109 -4.10 -9.79 6.01
CA GLU A 109 -4.33 -10.12 7.42
C GLU A 109 -4.81 -8.88 8.21
N LEU A 110 -4.20 -7.71 7.94
CA LEU A 110 -4.56 -6.47 8.62
C LEU A 110 -5.89 -5.90 8.14
N TYR A 111 -6.21 -5.98 6.84
CA TYR A 111 -7.50 -5.55 6.33
C TYR A 111 -8.63 -6.44 6.85
N GLU A 112 -8.47 -7.76 6.82
CA GLU A 112 -9.47 -8.70 7.36
C GLU A 112 -9.69 -8.51 8.87
N THR A 113 -8.62 -8.24 9.62
CA THR A 113 -8.72 -8.07 11.08
C THR A 113 -9.30 -6.73 11.49
N TYR A 114 -8.88 -5.63 10.85
CA TYR A 114 -9.14 -4.27 11.34
C TYR A 114 -10.10 -3.45 10.49
N LEU A 115 -10.40 -3.88 9.25
CA LEU A 115 -11.38 -3.25 8.38
C LEU A 115 -12.09 -4.30 7.49
N PRO A 116 -12.77 -5.30 8.08
CA PRO A 116 -13.45 -6.36 7.32
C PRO A 116 -14.58 -5.85 6.43
N SER A 117 -15.07 -4.63 6.67
CA SER A 117 -16.08 -3.97 5.83
C SER A 117 -15.54 -3.45 4.49
N ASP A 118 -14.22 -3.34 4.32
CA ASP A 118 -13.60 -2.93 3.05
C ASP A 118 -13.44 -4.15 2.13
N ILE A 119 -14.60 -4.68 1.73
CA ILE A 119 -14.70 -5.89 0.92
C ILE A 119 -13.96 -5.74 -0.41
N SER A 120 -14.06 -4.57 -1.03
CA SER A 120 -13.37 -4.27 -2.28
C SER A 120 -11.85 -4.35 -2.15
N MET A 121 -11.27 -3.84 -1.06
CA MET A 121 -9.83 -3.93 -0.83
C MET A 121 -9.38 -5.39 -0.59
N ILE A 122 -10.09 -6.12 0.26
CA ILE A 122 -9.79 -7.52 0.58
C ILE A 122 -9.86 -8.38 -0.69
N SER A 123 -10.94 -8.23 -1.47
CA SER A 123 -11.13 -8.83 -2.79
C SER A 123 -9.95 -8.54 -3.72
N SER A 124 -9.58 -7.26 -3.88
CA SER A 124 -8.47 -6.86 -4.74
C SER A 124 -7.13 -7.49 -4.34
N ILE A 125 -6.86 -7.62 -3.03
CA ILE A 125 -5.64 -8.26 -2.55
C ILE A 125 -5.65 -9.76 -2.88
N HIS A 126 -6.77 -10.46 -2.73
CA HIS A 126 -6.89 -11.85 -3.18
C HIS A 126 -6.64 -12.00 -4.68
N SER A 127 -7.24 -11.16 -5.54
CA SER A 127 -7.01 -11.24 -6.98
C SER A 127 -5.53 -10.98 -7.34
N ASN A 128 -4.86 -10.06 -6.65
CA ASN A 128 -3.44 -9.78 -6.84
C ASN A 128 -2.57 -10.99 -6.48
N ILE A 129 -2.83 -11.63 -5.33
CA ILE A 129 -2.10 -12.83 -4.91
C ILE A 129 -2.36 -13.99 -5.90
N GLY A 130 -3.61 -14.20 -6.32
CA GLY A 130 -3.95 -15.22 -7.33
C GLY A 130 -3.21 -14.99 -8.65
N SER A 131 -3.13 -13.74 -9.10
CA SER A 131 -2.37 -13.37 -10.31
C SER A 131 -0.89 -13.67 -10.17
N LEU A 132 -0.29 -13.39 -9.02
CA LEU A 132 1.13 -13.64 -8.76
C LEU A 132 1.45 -15.14 -8.76
N TYR A 133 0.61 -15.97 -8.12
CA TYR A 133 0.75 -17.42 -8.21
C TYR A 133 0.61 -17.93 -9.64
N GLY A 134 -0.30 -17.36 -10.43
CA GLY A 134 -0.42 -17.65 -11.86
C GLY A 134 0.84 -17.31 -12.65
N LYS A 135 1.48 -16.16 -12.39
CA LYS A 135 2.78 -15.79 -13.00
C LYS A 135 3.90 -16.75 -12.60
N LYS A 136 3.85 -17.34 -11.41
CA LYS A 136 4.78 -18.38 -10.95
C LYS A 136 4.50 -19.78 -11.51
N GLY A 137 3.36 -19.98 -12.18
CA GLY A 137 2.92 -21.31 -12.63
C GLY A 137 2.31 -22.18 -11.51
N GLU A 138 2.06 -21.62 -10.34
CA GLU A 138 1.45 -22.29 -9.19
C GLU A 138 -0.08 -22.20 -9.30
N TYR A 139 -0.65 -22.87 -10.31
CA TYR A 139 -2.04 -22.68 -10.72
C TYR A 139 -3.07 -23.09 -9.66
N ASP A 140 -2.78 -24.11 -8.84
CA ASP A 140 -3.69 -24.54 -7.78
C ASP A 140 -3.88 -23.43 -6.73
N LEU A 141 -2.79 -22.79 -6.33
CA LEU A 141 -2.83 -21.64 -5.41
C LEU A 141 -3.48 -20.43 -6.08
N ALA A 142 -3.21 -20.19 -7.37
CA ALA A 142 -3.88 -19.13 -8.11
C ALA A 142 -5.40 -19.30 -8.10
N LEU A 143 -5.89 -20.50 -8.40
CA LEU A 143 -7.31 -20.86 -8.38
C LEU A 143 -7.91 -20.71 -6.98
N GLU A 144 -7.19 -21.10 -5.93
CA GLU A 144 -7.65 -20.93 -4.56
C GLU A 144 -7.93 -19.45 -4.23
N TYR A 145 -6.97 -18.56 -4.55
CA TYR A 145 -7.12 -17.13 -4.26
C TYR A 145 -8.18 -16.46 -5.14
N TYR A 146 -8.29 -16.83 -6.42
CA TYR A 146 -9.40 -16.37 -7.27
C TYR A 146 -10.76 -16.86 -6.78
N THR A 147 -10.84 -18.09 -6.27
CA THR A 147 -12.09 -18.62 -5.69
C THR A 147 -12.50 -17.84 -4.45
N LYS A 148 -11.54 -17.53 -3.56
CA LYS A 148 -11.78 -16.69 -2.37
C LYS A 148 -12.31 -15.31 -2.78
N ASP A 149 -11.67 -14.66 -3.75
CA ASP A 149 -12.11 -13.37 -4.31
C ASP A 149 -13.55 -13.43 -4.84
N LEU A 150 -13.88 -14.43 -5.65
CA LEU A 150 -15.23 -14.61 -6.20
C LEU A 150 -16.29 -14.79 -5.10
N ILE A 151 -16.00 -15.57 -4.07
CA ILE A 151 -16.91 -15.78 -2.94
C ILE A 151 -17.18 -14.45 -2.23
N ILE A 152 -16.13 -13.69 -1.95
CA ILE A 152 -16.21 -12.39 -1.27
C ILE A 152 -17.11 -11.41 -2.06
N GLN A 153 -16.87 -11.26 -3.36
CA GLN A 153 -17.69 -10.39 -4.23
C GLN A 153 -19.14 -10.88 -4.33
N SER A 154 -19.36 -12.20 -4.37
CA SER A 154 -20.71 -12.75 -4.44
C SER A 154 -21.53 -12.45 -3.18
N ASN A 155 -20.90 -12.54 -2.00
CA ASN A 155 -21.55 -12.25 -0.72
C ASN A 155 -21.88 -10.76 -0.59
N GLU A 156 -20.98 -9.87 -1.02
CA GLU A 156 -21.21 -8.43 -1.04
C GLU A 156 -22.44 -8.05 -1.89
N ASN A 157 -22.57 -8.65 -3.06
CA ASN A 157 -23.71 -8.41 -3.94
C ASN A 157 -25.02 -8.84 -3.29
N VAL A 158 -25.07 -10.02 -2.66
CA VAL A 158 -26.25 -10.52 -1.95
C VAL A 158 -26.67 -9.57 -0.81
N GLU A 159 -25.72 -9.10 0.01
CA GLU A 159 -26.03 -8.15 1.09
C GLU A 159 -26.59 -6.82 0.57
N LYS A 160 -26.08 -6.33 -0.57
CA LYS A 160 -26.53 -5.09 -1.18
C LYS A 160 -27.98 -5.17 -1.66
N TYR A 161 -28.43 -6.34 -2.15
CA TYR A 161 -29.83 -6.55 -2.55
C TYR A 161 -30.78 -6.70 -1.36
N MET A 162 -30.31 -7.21 -0.22
CA MET A 162 -31.13 -7.38 0.99
C MET A 162 -31.35 -6.07 1.79
N LYS A 163 -30.55 -5.03 1.53
CA LYS A 163 -30.61 -3.74 2.24
C LYS A 163 -31.38 -2.63 1.50
N ASN A 164 -31.93 -2.91 0.31
CA ASN A 164 -32.76 -1.99 -0.49
C ASN A 164 -34.23 -2.44 -0.50
#